data_AF-A6KFY3-F1
#
_entry.id   AF-A6KFY3-F1
#
_cell.length_a   1.000
_cell.length_b   1.000
_cell.length_c   1.000
_cell.angle_alpha   90.00
_cell.angle_beta   90.00
_cell.angle_gamma   90.00
#
_symmetry.space_group_name_H-M   'P 1'
#
loop_
_entity.id
_entity.type
_entity.pdbx_description
1 polymer ?
#
loop_
_entity_poly.entity_id
_entity_poly.type
_entity_poly.pdbx_seq_one_letter_code
_entity_poly.pdbx_strand_id
1 'polypeptide(L)'
;MPSPRLVSWNPCLEPFRFNDTEVLQRLSCMAIKGKMFLVANLGTKQPCLGSDPGCPQDGRYQFNTNVAFSDNGTLVGRYRKHNLYFEEAFDSPADVDLTTFDTPFAGKFGMFTCFDILFFDPAVRLLRDFEVKHIAYPTAWMNQLPLLAAIEIQKAFATAFGVTVLAANIHHPTLGMTGSGIHTPLKSFWYHNMDDPEGHLIIARVATNPQGLVGTENTTSEMDPSHRKFLKVLSGDPYCEKDAQEVRCDEAAKWNLNAPPTFHSEMMYDNFTLVPVWGKEGHLQVCSNSLCCHLLFERPALSKELYALGVFDGLHTVHGTYYVQACALVKCGGAGFETCGQEISEAEGLFDFHLWGNFSTLYVFPLFLTSGMTLDTPDQLGWESDHYFLRKRGLSSGLVTAALYGRLYERN
;
A
#
# COMPACT_ATOMS: atom_id res chain seq x y z
N MET A 1 -27.15 -15.53 -5.18
CA MET A 1 -27.44 -14.18 -4.65
C MET A 1 -27.71 -13.22 -5.81
N PRO A 2 -28.83 -12.47 -5.82
CA PRO A 2 -29.14 -11.53 -6.90
C PRO A 2 -28.13 -10.38 -6.97
N SER A 3 -28.03 -9.73 -8.14
CA SER A 3 -27.25 -8.50 -8.29
C SER A 3 -28.05 -7.31 -7.77
N PRO A 4 -27.50 -6.47 -6.86
CA PRO A 4 -28.20 -5.28 -6.39
C PRO A 4 -28.41 -4.22 -7.48
N ARG A 5 -27.67 -4.31 -8.61
CA ARG A 5 -27.91 -3.45 -9.79
C ARG A 5 -29.20 -3.80 -10.54
N LEU A 6 -29.67 -5.04 -10.40
CA LEU A 6 -30.85 -5.54 -11.12
C LEU A 6 -32.07 -5.61 -10.21
N VAL A 7 -31.87 -5.83 -8.90
CA VAL A 7 -32.95 -6.07 -7.94
C VAL A 7 -32.68 -5.31 -6.65
N SER A 8 -33.61 -4.42 -6.28
CA SER A 8 -33.67 -3.88 -4.91
C SER A 8 -34.30 -4.90 -3.97
N TRP A 9 -33.57 -5.25 -2.91
CA TRP A 9 -33.99 -6.28 -1.96
C TRP A 9 -33.47 -5.99 -0.56
N ASN A 10 -34.36 -6.12 0.42
CA ASN A 10 -34.03 -6.07 1.83
C ASN A 10 -34.19 -7.48 2.44
N PRO A 11 -33.10 -8.24 2.65
CA PRO A 11 -33.20 -9.60 3.15
C PRO A 11 -33.90 -9.73 4.51
N CYS A 12 -33.76 -8.75 5.39
CA CYS A 12 -34.40 -8.81 6.71
C CYS A 12 -35.92 -8.65 6.64
N LEU A 13 -36.42 -7.77 5.77
CA LEU A 13 -37.85 -7.50 5.62
C LEU A 13 -38.54 -8.46 4.63
N GLU A 14 -37.78 -9.01 3.68
CA GLU A 14 -38.25 -9.92 2.64
C GLU A 14 -37.48 -11.26 2.66
N PRO A 15 -37.49 -12.00 3.79
CA PRO A 15 -36.62 -13.18 3.96
C PRO A 15 -36.94 -14.31 2.97
N PHE A 16 -38.19 -14.47 2.58
CA PHE A 16 -38.63 -15.56 1.70
C PHE A 16 -38.61 -15.20 0.20
N ARG A 17 -38.06 -14.04 -0.18
CA ARG A 17 -38.01 -13.63 -1.59
C ARG A 17 -37.03 -14.46 -2.41
N PHE A 18 -35.95 -14.93 -1.78
CA PHE A 18 -34.95 -15.81 -2.38
C PHE A 18 -34.56 -16.90 -1.37
N ASN A 19 -34.42 -18.14 -1.85
CA ASN A 19 -34.04 -19.30 -1.04
C ASN A 19 -32.54 -19.30 -0.73
N ASP A 20 -32.14 -20.01 0.33
CA ASP A 20 -30.75 -20.16 0.79
C ASP A 20 -30.07 -18.82 1.10
N THR A 21 -30.75 -17.95 1.85
CA THR A 21 -30.28 -16.57 2.12
C THR A 21 -30.16 -16.21 3.59
N GLU A 22 -30.15 -17.18 4.50
CA GLU A 22 -30.15 -16.97 5.96
C GLU A 22 -29.00 -16.09 6.45
N VAL A 23 -27.81 -16.24 5.86
CA VAL A 23 -26.64 -15.40 6.16
C VAL A 23 -26.89 -13.95 5.76
N LEU A 24 -27.45 -13.71 4.57
CA LEU A 24 -27.78 -12.37 4.09
C LEU A 24 -28.90 -11.73 4.91
N GLN A 25 -29.92 -12.51 5.31
CA GLN A 25 -30.97 -12.07 6.22
C GLN A 25 -30.38 -11.60 7.55
N ARG A 26 -29.49 -12.39 8.15
CA ARG A 26 -28.86 -12.03 9.43
C ARG A 26 -28.02 -10.76 9.31
N LEU A 27 -27.20 -10.63 8.26
CA LEU A 27 -26.40 -9.42 7.99
C LEU A 27 -27.28 -8.18 7.79
N SER A 28 -28.33 -8.30 6.98
CA SER A 28 -29.32 -7.24 6.76
C SER A 28 -30.00 -6.80 8.06
N CYS A 29 -30.45 -7.75 8.89
CA CYS A 29 -31.06 -7.43 10.19
C CYS A 29 -30.05 -6.80 11.17
N MET A 30 -28.78 -7.22 11.13
CA MET A 30 -27.72 -6.60 11.94
C MET A 30 -27.49 -5.14 11.54
N ALA A 31 -27.51 -4.83 10.24
CA ALA A 31 -27.41 -3.46 9.74
C ALA A 31 -28.58 -2.59 10.24
N ILE A 32 -29.83 -3.09 10.16
CA ILE A 32 -31.03 -2.41 10.69
C ILE A 32 -30.92 -2.14 12.18
N LYS A 33 -30.58 -3.18 12.96
CA LYS A 33 -30.50 -3.07 14.42
C LYS A 33 -29.38 -2.12 14.86
N GLY A 34 -28.26 -2.15 14.15
CA GLY A 34 -27.10 -1.29 14.38
C GLY A 34 -27.26 0.13 13.85
N LYS A 35 -28.25 0.38 12.97
CA LYS A 35 -28.43 1.64 12.23
C LYS A 35 -27.13 2.09 11.57
N MET A 36 -26.46 1.15 10.92
CA MET A 36 -25.14 1.35 10.32
C MET A 36 -25.03 0.60 9.01
N PHE A 37 -24.24 1.14 8.09
CA PHE A 37 -23.82 0.39 6.91
C PHE A 37 -22.94 -0.78 7.36
N LEU A 38 -23.12 -1.93 6.73
CA LEU A 38 -22.41 -3.15 7.07
C LEU A 38 -21.79 -3.74 5.81
N VAL A 39 -20.47 -3.96 5.84
CA VAL A 39 -19.75 -4.69 4.79
C VAL A 39 -19.24 -6.01 5.37
N ALA A 40 -19.42 -7.09 4.63
CA ALA A 40 -18.96 -8.42 5.01
C ALA A 40 -18.48 -9.22 3.80
N ASN A 41 -17.62 -10.20 4.04
CA ASN A 41 -17.18 -11.17 3.04
C ASN A 41 -17.80 -12.54 3.31
N LEU A 42 -18.25 -13.24 2.26
CA LEU A 42 -18.85 -14.56 2.31
C LEU A 42 -18.72 -15.30 0.97
N GLY A 43 -18.96 -16.61 0.98
CA GLY A 43 -19.03 -17.41 -0.25
C GLY A 43 -20.42 -17.31 -0.90
N THR A 44 -20.49 -17.10 -2.22
CA THR A 44 -21.74 -17.20 -2.98
C THR A 44 -21.69 -18.28 -4.03
N LYS A 45 -22.83 -18.96 -4.26
CA LYS A 45 -23.03 -19.89 -5.36
C LYS A 45 -23.96 -19.30 -6.42
N GLN A 46 -23.64 -19.55 -7.69
CA GLN A 46 -24.47 -19.19 -8.85
C GLN A 46 -24.60 -20.41 -9.77
N PRO A 47 -25.73 -21.13 -9.74
CA PRO A 47 -25.98 -22.21 -10.68
C PRO A 47 -25.88 -21.73 -12.14
N CYS A 48 -25.32 -22.57 -13.00
CA CYS A 48 -25.20 -22.32 -14.43
C CYS A 48 -25.69 -23.54 -15.23
N LEU A 49 -26.04 -23.31 -16.50
CA LEU A 49 -26.47 -24.38 -17.40
C LEU A 49 -25.30 -24.83 -18.26
N GLY A 50 -25.30 -26.08 -18.72
CA GLY A 50 -24.25 -26.58 -19.64
C GLY A 50 -24.18 -25.86 -20.99
N SER A 51 -25.16 -25.01 -21.31
CA SER A 51 -25.11 -24.10 -22.46
C SER A 51 -24.23 -22.86 -22.24
N ASP A 52 -23.93 -22.53 -20.98
CA ASP A 52 -22.97 -21.48 -20.64
C ASP A 52 -21.55 -22.04 -20.81
N PRO A 53 -20.76 -21.52 -21.76
CA PRO A 53 -19.43 -22.05 -22.06
C PRO A 53 -18.44 -21.88 -20.89
N GLY A 54 -18.69 -20.95 -19.96
CA GLY A 54 -17.85 -20.76 -18.79
C GLY A 54 -18.24 -21.61 -17.58
N CYS A 55 -19.36 -22.35 -17.65
CA CYS A 55 -19.91 -23.06 -16.51
C CYS A 55 -18.97 -24.20 -16.05
N PRO A 56 -18.55 -24.21 -14.77
CA PRO A 56 -17.74 -25.30 -14.24
C PRO A 56 -18.45 -26.66 -14.37
N GLN A 57 -17.67 -27.74 -14.41
CA GLN A 57 -18.19 -29.09 -14.62
C GLN A 57 -19.19 -29.55 -13.54
N ASP A 58 -19.12 -28.96 -12.35
CA ASP A 58 -19.99 -29.25 -11.21
C ASP A 58 -21.30 -28.42 -11.22
N GLY A 59 -21.55 -27.67 -12.29
CA GLY A 59 -22.82 -27.00 -12.61
C GLY A 59 -23.08 -25.68 -11.88
N ARG A 60 -22.07 -25.08 -11.24
CA ARG A 60 -22.21 -23.76 -10.61
C ARG A 60 -20.88 -23.01 -10.56
N TYR A 61 -20.99 -21.69 -10.56
CA TYR A 61 -19.89 -20.84 -10.10
C TYR A 61 -19.95 -20.68 -8.57
N GLN A 62 -18.79 -20.52 -7.96
CA GLN A 62 -18.59 -20.24 -6.55
C GLN A 62 -17.64 -19.04 -6.40
N PHE A 63 -18.06 -17.98 -5.70
CA PHE A 63 -17.28 -16.75 -5.64
C PHE A 63 -16.97 -16.33 -4.20
N ASN A 64 -15.72 -15.91 -3.95
CA ASN A 64 -15.37 -15.08 -2.81
C ASN A 64 -16.06 -13.71 -3.00
N THR A 65 -16.97 -13.34 -2.10
CA THR A 65 -17.91 -12.25 -2.35
C THR A 65 -18.00 -11.27 -1.18
N ASN A 66 -17.70 -9.99 -1.42
CA ASN A 66 -18.10 -8.92 -0.51
C ASN A 66 -19.56 -8.51 -0.76
N VAL A 67 -20.28 -8.21 0.32
CA VAL A 67 -21.63 -7.63 0.30
C VAL A 67 -21.66 -6.38 1.16
N ALA A 68 -22.44 -5.38 0.74
CA ALA A 68 -22.68 -4.16 1.50
C ALA A 68 -24.18 -3.96 1.73
N PHE A 69 -24.55 -3.69 2.97
CA PHE A 69 -25.91 -3.36 3.39
C PHE A 69 -25.97 -1.92 3.88
N SER A 70 -27.02 -1.19 3.51
CA SER A 70 -27.32 0.12 4.10
C SER A 70 -27.81 -0.02 5.54
N ASP A 71 -27.87 1.10 6.25
CA ASP A 71 -28.40 1.20 7.62
C ASP A 71 -29.86 0.77 7.79
N ASN A 72 -30.64 0.72 6.71
CA ASN A 72 -31.99 0.14 6.69
C ASN A 72 -32.03 -1.35 6.28
N GLY A 73 -30.88 -2.00 6.08
CA GLY A 73 -30.76 -3.43 5.75
C GLY A 73 -30.88 -3.77 4.27
N THR A 74 -30.99 -2.79 3.36
CA THR A 74 -31.06 -3.06 1.92
C THR A 74 -29.68 -3.48 1.39
N LEU A 75 -29.62 -4.50 0.53
CA LEU A 75 -28.37 -4.89 -0.14
C LEU A 75 -28.03 -3.84 -1.19
N VAL A 76 -26.94 -3.10 -0.98
CA VAL A 76 -26.50 -1.97 -1.83
C VAL A 76 -25.23 -2.26 -2.63
N GLY A 77 -24.48 -3.30 -2.26
CA GLY A 77 -23.24 -3.65 -2.96
C GLY A 77 -23.00 -5.16 -2.98
N ARG A 78 -22.43 -5.64 -4.08
CA ARG A 78 -21.92 -7.00 -4.26
C ARG A 78 -20.66 -6.94 -5.10
N TYR A 79 -19.57 -7.51 -4.62
CA TYR A 79 -18.30 -7.61 -5.35
C TYR A 79 -17.81 -9.06 -5.29
N ARG A 80 -17.54 -9.67 -6.45
CA ARG A 80 -16.87 -10.98 -6.54
C ARG A 80 -15.37 -10.74 -6.75
N LYS A 81 -14.54 -11.33 -5.89
CA LYS A 81 -13.09 -11.19 -5.94
C LYS A 81 -12.56 -11.59 -7.31
N HIS A 82 -11.78 -10.72 -7.93
CA HIS A 82 -11.23 -10.96 -9.26
C HIS A 82 -9.86 -11.67 -9.18
N ASN A 83 -8.95 -11.15 -8.35
CA ASN A 83 -7.59 -11.65 -8.21
C ASN A 83 -7.53 -12.65 -7.04
N LEU A 84 -7.67 -13.94 -7.34
CA LEU A 84 -7.62 -15.01 -6.34
C LEU A 84 -6.19 -15.26 -5.81
N TYR A 85 -6.08 -15.71 -4.57
CA TYR A 85 -4.79 -16.02 -3.92
C TYR A 85 -4.89 -17.35 -3.16
N PHE A 86 -4.47 -18.45 -3.79
CA PHE A 86 -4.58 -19.82 -3.26
C PHE A 86 -6.01 -20.23 -2.83
N GLU A 87 -7.00 -19.74 -3.56
CA GLU A 87 -8.42 -19.91 -3.27
C GLU A 87 -9.08 -20.92 -4.23
N GLU A 88 -8.59 -22.16 -4.29
CA GLU A 88 -9.07 -23.20 -5.23
C GLU A 88 -10.57 -23.51 -5.12
N ALA A 89 -11.20 -23.16 -3.99
CA ALA A 89 -12.63 -23.31 -3.79
C ALA A 89 -13.49 -22.28 -4.55
N PHE A 90 -12.88 -21.25 -5.14
CA PHE A 90 -13.57 -20.15 -5.80
C PHE A 90 -13.15 -19.99 -7.26
N ASP A 91 -14.11 -19.59 -8.08
CA ASP A 91 -13.94 -19.17 -9.45
C ASP A 91 -13.66 -17.66 -9.51
N SER A 92 -12.91 -17.22 -10.53
CA SER A 92 -12.81 -15.81 -10.88
C SER A 92 -14.00 -15.40 -11.76
N PRO A 93 -14.62 -14.22 -11.55
CA PRO A 93 -15.68 -13.75 -12.43
C PRO A 93 -15.12 -13.44 -13.82
N ALA A 94 -15.88 -13.81 -14.87
CA ALA A 94 -15.50 -13.56 -16.27
C ALA A 94 -15.29 -12.07 -16.57
N ASP A 95 -16.13 -11.21 -16.00
CA ASP A 95 -15.99 -9.76 -16.06
C ASP A 95 -15.65 -9.21 -14.66
N VAL A 96 -14.78 -8.21 -14.63
CA VAL A 96 -14.38 -7.50 -13.40
C VAL A 96 -15.59 -6.75 -12.81
N ASP A 97 -15.91 -7.03 -11.55
CA ASP A 97 -16.94 -6.31 -10.81
C ASP A 97 -16.39 -4.94 -10.33
N LEU A 98 -16.77 -3.85 -10.99
CA LEU A 98 -16.46 -2.48 -10.55
C LEU A 98 -17.55 -1.98 -9.58
N THR A 99 -17.55 -2.48 -8.35
CA THR A 99 -18.63 -2.24 -7.38
C THR A 99 -18.44 -0.99 -6.54
N THR A 100 -19.45 -0.13 -6.58
CA THR A 100 -19.58 1.06 -5.73
C THR A 100 -20.96 1.11 -5.06
N PHE A 101 -21.07 1.81 -3.93
CA PHE A 101 -22.34 2.11 -3.28
C PHE A 101 -22.33 3.50 -2.65
N ASP A 102 -23.47 4.18 -2.66
CA ASP A 102 -23.61 5.53 -2.12
C ASP A 102 -23.97 5.52 -0.63
N THR A 103 -23.45 6.51 0.08
CA THR A 103 -23.70 6.73 1.51
C THR A 103 -24.07 8.18 1.77
N PRO A 104 -24.91 8.47 2.77
CA PRO A 104 -25.29 9.84 3.11
C PRO A 104 -24.17 10.60 3.84
N PHE A 105 -23.13 9.92 4.33
CA PHE A 105 -22.10 10.51 5.20
C PHE A 105 -20.74 10.69 4.54
N ALA A 106 -20.39 9.90 3.52
CA ALA A 106 -19.07 9.98 2.87
C ALA A 106 -19.15 9.77 1.36
N GLY A 107 -20.32 10.03 0.76
CA GLY A 107 -20.53 9.89 -0.68
C GLY A 107 -20.36 8.44 -1.12
N LYS A 108 -19.61 8.24 -2.20
CA LYS A 108 -19.46 6.94 -2.84
C LYS A 108 -18.30 6.13 -2.27
N PHE A 109 -18.60 4.91 -1.86
CA PHE A 109 -17.61 3.89 -1.52
C PHE A 109 -17.34 2.97 -2.69
N GLY A 110 -16.07 2.59 -2.84
CA GLY A 110 -15.64 1.44 -3.64
C GLY A 110 -15.38 0.24 -2.74
N MET A 111 -15.34 -0.94 -3.34
CA MET A 111 -15.15 -2.19 -2.62
C MET A 111 -14.37 -3.20 -3.46
N PHE A 112 -13.30 -3.75 -2.88
CA PHE A 112 -12.50 -4.85 -3.43
C PHE A 112 -11.90 -5.66 -2.27
N THR A 113 -11.21 -6.77 -2.55
CA THR A 113 -10.82 -7.75 -1.53
C THR A 113 -9.36 -8.13 -1.59
N CYS A 114 -8.64 -7.99 -0.47
CA CYS A 114 -7.31 -8.57 -0.27
C CYS A 114 -6.36 -8.33 -1.46
N PHE A 115 -5.88 -9.40 -2.09
CA PHE A 115 -4.90 -9.40 -3.17
C PHE A 115 -5.21 -8.43 -4.32
N ASP A 116 -6.48 -8.08 -4.56
CA ASP A 116 -6.89 -7.06 -5.53
C ASP A 116 -6.14 -5.72 -5.38
N ILE A 117 -5.67 -5.36 -4.17
CA ILE A 117 -4.95 -4.10 -3.91
C ILE A 117 -3.67 -3.94 -4.74
N LEU A 118 -3.06 -5.04 -5.19
CA LEU A 118 -1.83 -5.05 -5.99
C LEU A 118 -2.06 -4.97 -7.50
N PHE A 119 -3.32 -4.98 -7.96
CA PHE A 119 -3.70 -5.06 -9.37
C PHE A 119 -4.47 -3.84 -9.84
N PHE A 120 -4.44 -3.62 -11.15
CA PHE A 120 -5.17 -2.51 -11.76
C PHE A 120 -6.68 -2.69 -11.65
N ASP A 121 -7.14 -3.89 -11.99
CA ASP A 121 -8.54 -4.28 -11.92
C ASP A 121 -8.80 -5.13 -10.66
N PRO A 122 -9.78 -4.76 -9.82
CA PRO A 122 -10.62 -3.56 -9.90
C PRO A 122 -10.00 -2.31 -9.23
N ALA A 123 -8.94 -2.45 -8.44
CA ALA A 123 -8.58 -1.47 -7.41
C ALA A 123 -8.28 -0.07 -7.96
N VAL A 124 -7.39 0.04 -8.96
CA VAL A 124 -7.03 1.32 -9.57
C VAL A 124 -8.15 1.84 -10.47
N ARG A 125 -8.80 0.95 -11.22
CA ARG A 125 -9.87 1.31 -12.14
C ARG A 125 -11.09 1.92 -11.43
N LEU A 126 -11.45 1.38 -10.26
CA LEU A 126 -12.52 1.93 -9.41
C LEU A 126 -12.27 3.39 -9.05
N LEU A 127 -11.03 3.74 -8.70
CA LEU A 127 -10.67 5.09 -8.29
C LEU A 127 -10.68 6.06 -9.48
N ARG A 128 -10.18 5.63 -10.63
CA ARG A 128 -10.10 6.45 -11.84
C ARG A 128 -11.48 6.70 -12.46
N ASP A 129 -12.29 5.65 -12.58
CA ASP A 129 -13.51 5.70 -13.41
C ASP A 129 -14.75 6.17 -12.63
N PHE A 130 -14.74 6.11 -11.28
CA PHE A 130 -15.93 6.38 -10.45
C PHE A 130 -15.76 7.46 -9.38
N GLU A 131 -14.58 8.11 -9.31
CA GLU A 131 -14.23 9.18 -8.36
C GLU A 131 -14.43 8.78 -6.90
N VAL A 132 -14.17 7.52 -6.57
CA VAL A 132 -14.30 6.98 -5.22
C VAL A 132 -13.25 7.60 -4.30
N LYS A 133 -13.68 8.01 -3.10
CA LYS A 133 -12.79 8.56 -2.06
C LYS A 133 -12.65 7.68 -0.82
N HIS A 134 -13.48 6.63 -0.72
CA HIS A 134 -13.51 5.72 0.42
C HIS A 134 -13.59 4.29 -0.07
N ILE A 135 -12.78 3.41 0.50
CA ILE A 135 -12.73 1.99 0.16
C ILE A 135 -13.09 1.15 1.37
N ALA A 136 -14.06 0.26 1.21
CA ALA A 136 -14.25 -0.85 2.13
C ALA A 136 -13.40 -2.03 1.66
N TYR A 137 -12.45 -2.46 2.51
CA TYR A 137 -11.44 -3.45 2.16
C TYR A 137 -11.40 -4.62 3.16
N PRO A 138 -12.31 -5.61 3.02
CA PRO A 138 -12.18 -6.89 3.69
C PRO A 138 -10.93 -7.62 3.19
N THR A 139 -10.16 -8.20 4.11
CA THR A 139 -8.93 -8.90 3.76
C THR A 139 -8.60 -10.04 4.72
N ALA A 140 -7.81 -10.99 4.23
CA ALA A 140 -7.18 -12.06 4.99
C ALA A 140 -5.70 -12.08 4.56
N TRP A 141 -4.99 -11.02 4.92
CA TRP A 141 -3.65 -10.72 4.44
C TRP A 141 -2.62 -11.37 5.34
N MET A 142 -1.72 -12.15 4.73
CA MET A 142 -0.53 -12.67 5.40
C MET A 142 0.59 -11.65 5.25
N ASN A 143 1.11 -11.17 6.38
CA ASN A 143 2.18 -10.17 6.37
C ASN A 143 3.43 -10.77 5.75
N GLN A 144 4.05 -10.01 4.85
CA GLN A 144 5.32 -10.37 4.26
C GLN A 144 6.22 -9.14 4.25
N LEU A 145 7.10 -9.08 5.24
CA LEU A 145 8.04 -7.97 5.43
C LEU A 145 9.21 -8.08 4.43
N PRO A 146 9.88 -6.98 4.11
CA PRO A 146 9.69 -5.62 4.64
C PRO A 146 8.84 -4.71 3.72
N LEU A 147 8.13 -5.23 2.71
CA LEU A 147 7.42 -4.38 1.74
C LEU A 147 5.90 -4.57 1.70
N LEU A 148 5.38 -5.70 2.16
CA LEU A 148 3.98 -6.08 2.03
C LEU A 148 3.38 -6.50 3.38
N ALA A 149 3.73 -5.79 4.45
CA ALA A 149 2.94 -5.86 5.67
C ALA A 149 1.54 -5.25 5.43
N ALA A 150 0.50 -5.83 6.02
CA ALA A 150 -0.90 -5.45 5.80
C ALA A 150 -1.12 -3.96 6.04
N ILE A 151 -0.80 -3.47 7.25
CA ILE A 151 -0.96 -2.06 7.63
C ILE A 151 -0.14 -1.11 6.75
N GLU A 152 0.98 -1.59 6.22
CA GLU A 152 1.90 -0.82 5.41
C GLU A 152 1.36 -0.60 3.99
N ILE A 153 1.04 -1.67 3.27
CA ILE A 153 0.51 -1.56 1.91
C ILE A 153 -0.87 -0.88 1.89
N GLN A 154 -1.72 -1.14 2.90
CA GLN A 154 -3.02 -0.50 3.04
C GLN A 154 -2.89 1.03 3.22
N LYS A 155 -1.95 1.47 4.05
CA LYS A 155 -1.64 2.90 4.23
C LYS A 155 -1.01 3.50 2.99
N ALA A 156 -0.05 2.82 2.37
CA ALA A 156 0.60 3.30 1.16
C ALA A 156 -0.41 3.50 0.02
N PHE A 157 -1.37 2.59 -0.14
CA PHE A 157 -2.48 2.72 -1.08
C PHE A 157 -3.36 3.95 -0.78
N ALA A 158 -3.75 4.15 0.48
CA ALA A 158 -4.51 5.32 0.91
C ALA A 158 -3.78 6.63 0.58
N THR A 159 -2.47 6.68 0.84
CA THR A 159 -1.62 7.84 0.58
C THR A 159 -1.45 8.10 -0.92
N ALA A 160 -1.10 7.07 -1.70
CA ALA A 160 -0.81 7.19 -3.14
C ALA A 160 -2.02 7.69 -3.94
N PHE A 161 -3.21 7.22 -3.60
CA PHE A 161 -4.43 7.60 -4.31
C PHE A 161 -5.23 8.73 -3.65
N GLY A 162 -4.81 9.22 -2.48
CA GLY A 162 -5.54 10.26 -1.76
C GLY A 162 -6.94 9.83 -1.32
N VAL A 163 -7.09 8.58 -0.84
CA VAL A 163 -8.37 7.98 -0.42
C VAL A 163 -8.33 7.50 1.02
N THR A 164 -9.49 7.26 1.62
CA THR A 164 -9.59 6.53 2.88
C THR A 164 -9.79 5.05 2.61
N VAL A 165 -9.01 4.19 3.26
CA VAL A 165 -9.15 2.73 3.21
C VAL A 165 -9.58 2.22 4.59
N LEU A 166 -10.72 1.54 4.63
CA LEU A 166 -11.23 0.83 5.81
C LEU A 166 -10.86 -0.65 5.66
N ALA A 167 -9.72 -1.02 6.23
CA ALA A 167 -9.16 -2.36 6.14
C ALA A 167 -9.55 -3.20 7.35
N ALA A 168 -10.27 -4.30 7.09
CA ALA A 168 -10.66 -5.28 8.10
C ALA A 168 -9.99 -6.61 7.76
N ASN A 169 -8.94 -6.95 8.51
CA ASN A 169 -8.15 -8.16 8.34
C ASN A 169 -8.59 -9.28 9.28
N ILE A 170 -8.34 -10.52 8.89
CA ILE A 170 -8.38 -11.66 9.80
C ILE A 170 -7.28 -11.54 10.84
N HIS A 171 -7.60 -11.99 12.06
CA HIS A 171 -6.65 -12.12 13.15
C HIS A 171 -6.33 -13.60 13.38
N HIS A 172 -5.25 -14.06 12.79
CA HIS A 172 -4.77 -15.44 12.85
C HIS A 172 -3.22 -15.45 12.86
N PRO A 173 -2.59 -15.17 14.02
CA PRO A 173 -1.15 -14.93 14.12
C PRO A 173 -0.27 -16.08 13.60
N THR A 174 -0.70 -17.34 13.73
CA THR A 174 0.08 -18.50 13.25
C THR A 174 0.20 -18.57 11.73
N LEU A 175 -0.60 -17.81 10.98
CA LEU A 175 -0.50 -17.63 9.53
C LEU A 175 0.05 -16.24 9.15
N GLY A 176 0.57 -15.48 10.11
CA GLY A 176 1.01 -14.10 9.88
C GLY A 176 -0.12 -13.14 9.53
N MET A 177 -1.37 -13.49 9.84
CA MET A 177 -2.54 -12.65 9.54
C MET A 177 -2.88 -11.77 10.74
N THR A 178 -2.55 -10.50 10.64
CA THR A 178 -2.91 -9.43 11.57
C THR A 178 -2.60 -8.11 10.88
N GLY A 179 -3.16 -7.00 11.37
CA GLY A 179 -3.01 -5.71 10.70
C GLY A 179 -4.30 -5.26 10.04
N SER A 180 -5.15 -4.62 10.84
CA SER A 180 -6.35 -3.91 10.39
C SER A 180 -6.18 -2.42 10.61
N GLY A 181 -6.95 -1.59 9.92
CA GLY A 181 -6.87 -0.16 10.12
C GLY A 181 -7.86 0.70 9.34
N ILE A 182 -7.96 1.94 9.79
CA ILE A 182 -8.60 3.06 9.11
C ILE A 182 -7.48 3.98 8.66
N HIS A 183 -7.17 3.93 7.36
CA HIS A 183 -6.05 4.65 6.75
C HIS A 183 -6.58 5.80 5.91
N THR A 184 -6.29 7.03 6.31
CA THR A 184 -6.44 8.21 5.46
C THR A 184 -5.07 8.56 4.85
N PRO A 185 -4.99 9.46 3.86
CA PRO A 185 -3.70 9.81 3.25
C PRO A 185 -2.71 10.34 4.29
N LEU A 186 -3.19 11.13 5.26
CA LEU A 186 -2.35 11.81 6.26
C LEU A 186 -2.23 11.07 7.59
N LYS A 187 -3.16 10.18 7.94
CA LYS A 187 -3.22 9.55 9.26
C LYS A 187 -3.73 8.12 9.20
N SER A 188 -3.21 7.25 10.07
CA SER A 188 -3.73 5.89 10.24
C SER A 188 -4.18 5.67 11.68
N PHE A 189 -5.24 4.88 11.85
CA PHE A 189 -5.62 4.24 13.10
C PHE A 189 -5.59 2.74 12.84
N TRP A 190 -4.68 2.01 13.49
CA TRP A 190 -4.39 0.63 13.10
C TRP A 190 -4.21 -0.25 14.33
N TYR A 191 -4.33 -1.55 14.11
CA TYR A 191 -4.07 -2.58 15.10
C TYR A 191 -3.29 -3.71 14.44
N HIS A 192 -2.18 -4.09 15.07
CA HIS A 192 -1.37 -5.25 14.72
C HIS A 192 -0.93 -5.92 16.02
N ASN A 193 -1.08 -7.24 16.09
CA ASN A 193 -0.64 -8.03 17.23
C ASN A 193 -0.41 -9.48 16.79
N MET A 194 0.76 -10.03 17.13
CA MET A 194 1.15 -11.41 16.83
C MET A 194 1.10 -12.32 18.07
N ASP A 195 0.95 -11.76 19.26
CA ASP A 195 1.01 -12.48 20.54
C ASP A 195 -0.38 -12.87 21.06
N ASP A 196 -1.35 -11.97 20.95
CA ASP A 196 -2.72 -12.14 21.44
C ASP A 196 -3.61 -12.72 20.33
N PRO A 197 -4.45 -13.75 20.55
CA PRO A 197 -5.42 -14.23 19.56
C PRO A 197 -6.75 -13.44 19.52
N GLU A 198 -6.98 -12.47 20.42
CA GLU A 198 -8.24 -11.74 20.51
C GLU A 198 -8.51 -10.81 19.32
N GLY A 199 -9.80 -10.64 18.99
CA GLY A 199 -10.24 -9.69 17.98
C GLY A 199 -10.12 -8.24 18.45
N HIS A 200 -10.10 -7.29 17.51
CA HIS A 200 -9.99 -5.86 17.83
C HIS A 200 -11.01 -5.01 17.03
N LEU A 201 -11.54 -3.97 17.67
CA LEU A 201 -12.45 -3.01 17.05
C LEU A 201 -11.80 -1.62 17.01
N ILE A 202 -11.60 -1.09 15.81
CA ILE A 202 -11.07 0.25 15.58
C ILE A 202 -12.22 1.19 15.25
N ILE A 203 -12.32 2.30 16.00
CA ILE A 203 -13.28 3.37 15.74
C ILE A 203 -12.52 4.67 15.58
N ALA A 204 -12.74 5.37 14.47
CA ALA A 204 -12.15 6.67 14.22
C ALA A 204 -13.11 7.56 13.44
N ARG A 205 -12.97 8.88 13.63
CA ARG A 205 -13.63 9.88 12.78
C ARG A 205 -12.70 10.21 11.62
N VAL A 206 -13.22 10.13 10.40
CA VAL A 206 -12.51 10.47 9.17
C VAL A 206 -13.21 11.59 8.42
N ALA A 207 -12.46 12.33 7.60
CA ALA A 207 -13.02 13.38 6.76
C ALA A 207 -13.85 12.77 5.63
N THR A 208 -14.95 13.44 5.26
CA THR A 208 -15.81 13.01 4.15
C THR A 208 -15.11 13.16 2.79
N ASN A 209 -14.24 14.15 2.66
CA ASN A 209 -13.36 14.33 1.52
C ASN A 209 -11.89 14.31 2.00
N PRO A 210 -11.18 13.18 1.89
CA PRO A 210 -9.78 13.09 2.31
C PRO A 210 -8.91 14.00 1.44
N GLN A 211 -8.02 14.75 2.09
CA GLN A 211 -7.01 15.56 1.41
C GLN A 211 -5.76 14.71 1.19
N GLY A 212 -5.18 14.79 -0.01
CA GLY A 212 -3.95 14.08 -0.35
C GLY A 212 -2.72 14.72 0.30
N LEU A 213 -1.62 13.96 0.32
CA LEU A 213 -0.29 14.42 0.73
C LEU A 213 0.51 15.05 -0.41
N VAL A 214 -0.02 15.00 -1.63
CA VAL A 214 0.66 15.51 -2.83
C VAL A 214 0.83 17.01 -2.66
N GLY A 215 2.09 17.46 -2.64
CA GLY A 215 2.46 18.86 -2.43
C GLY A 215 1.92 19.77 -3.53
N THR A 216 0.68 20.21 -3.41
CA THR A 216 0.21 21.44 -4.03
C THR A 216 0.27 22.54 -2.98
N GLU A 217 1.37 23.29 -2.97
CA GLU A 217 1.37 24.76 -3.00
C GLU A 217 2.73 25.36 -2.66
N ASN A 218 3.11 26.31 -3.51
CA ASN A 218 4.02 27.44 -3.26
C ASN A 218 3.98 27.88 -1.79
N THR A 219 4.95 27.46 -0.98
CA THR A 219 5.24 28.11 0.28
C THR A 219 6.64 28.70 0.19
N THR A 220 6.68 30.02 0.24
CA THR A 220 7.84 30.88 0.49
C THR A 220 8.39 30.62 1.91
N SER A 221 8.78 29.38 2.21
CA SER A 221 9.63 29.04 3.34
C SER A 221 11.05 28.80 2.83
N GLU A 222 12.05 29.12 3.63
CA GLU A 222 13.45 28.90 3.27
C GLU A 222 13.64 27.48 2.75
N MET A 223 14.12 27.38 1.50
CA MET A 223 14.26 26.10 0.81
C MET A 223 15.07 25.13 1.67
N ASP A 224 14.47 23.99 1.97
CA ASP A 224 14.98 23.04 2.93
C ASP A 224 16.38 22.48 2.55
N PRO A 225 17.37 22.33 3.46
CA PRO A 225 18.75 21.96 3.09
C PRO A 225 18.90 20.62 2.34
N SER A 226 18.12 19.58 2.69
CA SER A 226 18.18 18.29 1.98
C SER A 226 17.47 18.35 0.63
N HIS A 227 16.43 19.17 0.51
CA HIS A 227 15.82 19.49 -0.79
C HIS A 227 16.76 20.33 -1.68
N ARG A 228 17.50 21.30 -1.13
CA ARG A 228 18.57 22.00 -1.90
C ARG A 228 19.62 21.02 -2.39
N LYS A 229 20.09 20.10 -1.53
CA LYS A 229 21.06 19.05 -1.91
C LYS A 229 20.50 18.14 -3.01
N PHE A 230 19.24 17.74 -2.91
CA PHE A 230 18.54 16.99 -3.96
C PHE A 230 18.54 17.73 -5.30
N LEU A 231 18.11 18.99 -5.33
CA LEU A 231 18.13 19.81 -6.55
C LEU A 231 19.56 20.00 -7.11
N LYS A 232 20.57 20.13 -6.24
CA LYS A 232 21.99 20.15 -6.65
C LYS A 232 22.42 18.85 -7.32
N VAL A 233 22.02 17.70 -6.75
CA VAL A 233 22.34 16.38 -7.34
C VAL A 233 21.67 16.21 -8.71
N LEU A 234 20.43 16.70 -8.87
CA LEU A 234 19.72 16.62 -10.14
C LEU A 234 20.25 17.58 -11.22
N SER A 235 20.63 18.80 -10.83
CA SER A 235 21.08 19.83 -11.77
C SER A 235 22.53 19.64 -12.25
N GLY A 236 23.37 18.92 -11.49
CA GLY A 236 24.76 18.66 -11.87
C GLY A 236 25.68 19.89 -11.93
N ASP A 237 25.19 21.08 -11.55
CA ASP A 237 25.89 22.36 -11.70
C ASP A 237 26.46 22.91 -10.37
N PRO A 238 27.66 23.55 -10.39
CA PRO A 238 28.19 24.28 -9.24
C PRO A 238 27.41 25.58 -9.00
N TYR A 239 27.09 25.85 -7.73
CA TYR A 239 26.36 27.06 -7.30
C TYR A 239 27.35 28.22 -7.07
N CYS A 240 27.15 29.33 -7.78
CA CYS A 240 27.86 30.58 -7.53
C CYS A 240 26.93 31.56 -6.80
N GLU A 241 27.27 31.87 -5.55
CA GLU A 241 26.56 32.86 -4.76
C GLU A 241 27.00 34.26 -5.22
N LYS A 242 26.05 35.13 -5.58
CA LYS A 242 26.33 36.53 -5.91
C LYS A 242 26.19 37.38 -4.65
N ASP A 243 27.26 37.50 -3.89
CA ASP A 243 27.42 38.60 -2.94
C ASP A 243 28.14 39.77 -3.60
N ALA A 244 27.79 40.99 -3.17
CA ALA A 244 28.11 42.25 -3.82
C ALA A 244 29.61 42.62 -3.88
N GLN A 245 30.54 41.70 -3.65
CA GLN A 245 31.96 41.98 -3.91
C GLN A 245 32.90 40.79 -4.15
N GLU A 246 32.45 39.53 -4.17
CA GLU A 246 33.28 38.39 -4.57
C GLU A 246 32.39 37.21 -5.01
N VAL A 247 32.63 36.66 -6.20
CA VAL A 247 31.95 35.45 -6.67
C VAL A 247 32.65 34.25 -6.05
N ARG A 248 32.06 33.66 -5.01
CA ARG A 248 32.47 32.36 -4.49
C ARG A 248 31.63 31.29 -5.17
N CYS A 249 32.26 30.55 -6.08
CA CYS A 249 31.70 29.31 -6.60
C CYS A 249 32.26 28.17 -5.74
N ASP A 250 31.39 27.49 -5.00
CA ASP A 250 31.78 26.24 -4.36
C ASP A 250 31.96 25.18 -5.46
N GLU A 251 33.10 24.47 -5.44
CA GLU A 251 33.34 23.34 -6.34
C GLU A 251 32.19 22.33 -6.20
N ALA A 252 31.78 21.74 -7.33
CA ALA A 252 30.86 20.60 -7.36
C ALA A 252 31.26 19.62 -6.26
N ALA A 253 30.30 19.24 -5.41
CA ALA A 253 30.58 18.39 -4.28
C ALA A 253 31.28 17.12 -4.75
N LYS A 254 32.58 17.00 -4.47
CA LYS A 254 33.38 15.80 -4.74
C LYS A 254 33.01 14.77 -3.68
N TRP A 255 31.84 14.13 -3.85
CA TRP A 255 31.50 12.95 -3.06
C TRP A 255 32.44 11.82 -3.48
N ASN A 256 33.06 11.16 -2.48
CA ASN A 256 34.07 10.11 -2.69
C ASN A 256 33.65 9.12 -3.78
N LEU A 257 34.42 9.04 -4.86
CA LEU A 257 34.22 8.13 -6.00
C LEU A 257 34.41 6.64 -5.68
N ASN A 258 34.67 6.28 -4.42
CA ASN A 258 34.64 4.89 -3.99
C ASN A 258 33.20 4.52 -3.64
N ALA A 259 32.37 4.30 -4.66
CA ALA A 259 31.03 3.74 -4.48
C ALA A 259 31.15 2.46 -3.64
N PRO A 260 30.38 2.31 -2.55
CA PRO A 260 30.42 1.09 -1.75
C PRO A 260 30.11 -0.11 -2.66
N PRO A 261 30.75 -1.27 -2.45
CA PRO A 261 30.49 -2.44 -3.27
C PRO A 261 29.00 -2.80 -3.19
N THR A 262 28.39 -3.00 -4.36
CA THR A 262 27.03 -3.51 -4.44
C THR A 262 27.02 -5.01 -4.13
N PHE A 263 25.89 -5.49 -3.63
CA PHE A 263 25.64 -6.90 -3.40
C PHE A 263 24.21 -7.25 -3.80
N HIS A 264 23.92 -8.55 -3.83
CA HIS A 264 22.59 -9.05 -4.14
C HIS A 264 22.03 -9.75 -2.91
N SER A 265 20.75 -9.58 -2.65
CA SER A 265 20.04 -10.28 -1.59
C SER A 265 18.58 -10.42 -1.98
N GLU A 266 17.98 -11.52 -1.52
CA GLU A 266 16.56 -11.79 -1.75
C GLU A 266 15.72 -10.96 -0.79
N MET A 267 14.74 -10.25 -1.32
CA MET A 267 13.72 -9.55 -0.55
C MET A 267 12.39 -9.82 -1.24
N MET A 268 11.41 -10.36 -0.50
CA MET A 268 10.12 -10.74 -1.08
C MET A 268 10.24 -11.73 -2.25
N TYR A 269 11.18 -12.68 -2.19
CA TYR A 269 11.51 -13.63 -3.27
C TYR A 269 12.10 -13.02 -4.55
N ASP A 270 12.32 -11.72 -4.57
CA ASP A 270 12.94 -11.01 -5.69
C ASP A 270 14.40 -10.72 -5.38
N ASN A 271 15.26 -10.84 -6.39
CA ASN A 271 16.69 -10.60 -6.23
C ASN A 271 17.02 -9.11 -6.38
N PHE A 272 17.14 -8.39 -5.26
CA PHE A 272 17.44 -6.97 -5.25
C PHE A 272 18.94 -6.73 -5.44
N THR A 273 19.29 -5.61 -6.10
CA THR A 273 20.65 -5.06 -6.05
C THR A 273 20.72 -4.04 -4.93
N LEU A 274 21.64 -4.20 -3.99
CA LEU A 274 21.74 -3.37 -2.79
C LEU A 274 23.11 -2.73 -2.63
N VAL A 275 23.13 -1.60 -1.93
CA VAL A 275 24.34 -0.90 -1.47
C VAL A 275 24.23 -0.63 0.04
N PRO A 276 25.25 -0.95 0.85
CA PRO A 276 25.17 -0.78 2.29
C PRO A 276 25.27 0.70 2.72
N VAL A 277 24.58 1.04 3.82
CA VAL A 277 24.49 2.41 4.36
C VAL A 277 25.46 2.63 5.52
N TRP A 278 26.61 3.25 5.22
CA TRP A 278 27.70 3.50 6.19
C TRP A 278 27.77 4.96 6.66
N GLY A 279 28.30 5.18 7.86
CA GLY A 279 28.59 6.53 8.37
C GLY A 279 27.37 7.36 8.79
N LYS A 280 27.60 8.53 9.39
CA LYS A 280 26.49 9.34 9.92
C LYS A 280 25.68 10.03 8.84
N GLU A 281 26.27 10.37 7.71
CA GLU A 281 25.59 11.03 6.61
C GLU A 281 26.15 10.51 5.29
N GLY A 282 25.38 10.62 4.21
CA GLY A 282 25.83 10.13 2.91
C GLY A 282 24.84 10.37 1.78
N HIS A 283 25.36 10.20 0.57
CA HIS A 283 24.59 10.06 -0.66
C HIS A 283 24.91 8.69 -1.26
N LEU A 284 23.87 7.92 -1.57
CA LEU A 284 23.99 6.61 -2.21
C LEU A 284 23.16 6.58 -3.48
N GLN A 285 23.66 5.86 -4.47
CA GLN A 285 22.96 5.54 -5.71
C GLN A 285 23.14 4.06 -6.02
N VAL A 286 22.06 3.41 -6.43
CA VAL A 286 22.07 2.03 -6.93
C VAL A 286 21.05 1.90 -8.06
N CYS A 287 21.42 1.21 -9.14
CA CYS A 287 20.54 1.05 -10.30
C CYS A 287 20.38 -0.42 -10.67
N SER A 288 19.19 -0.76 -11.18
CA SER A 288 18.90 -2.04 -11.80
C SER A 288 17.98 -1.80 -13.00
N ASN A 289 18.36 -2.36 -14.16
CA ASN A 289 17.70 -2.13 -15.44
C ASN A 289 17.47 -0.63 -15.73
N SER A 290 16.21 -0.18 -15.75
CA SER A 290 15.85 1.21 -16.06
C SER A 290 15.69 2.10 -14.82
N LEU A 291 15.65 1.51 -13.63
CA LEU A 291 15.45 2.21 -12.37
C LEU A 291 16.78 2.47 -11.66
N CYS A 292 16.99 3.72 -11.26
CA CYS A 292 18.03 4.19 -10.37
C CYS A 292 17.39 4.77 -9.12
N CYS A 293 17.80 4.27 -7.96
CA CYS A 293 17.37 4.70 -6.66
C CYS A 293 18.48 5.49 -5.97
N HIS A 294 18.08 6.56 -5.30
CA HIS A 294 18.97 7.49 -4.65
C HIS A 294 18.54 7.73 -3.21
N LEU A 295 19.51 7.87 -2.32
CA LEU A 295 19.28 8.16 -0.92
C LEU A 295 20.24 9.25 -0.45
N LEU A 296 19.68 10.35 0.05
CA LEU A 296 20.38 11.26 0.94
C LEU A 296 19.94 10.97 2.36
N PHE A 297 20.89 10.78 3.27
CA PHE A 297 20.56 10.47 4.65
C PHE A 297 21.50 11.15 5.64
N GLU A 298 20.97 11.36 6.83
CA GLU A 298 21.67 11.74 8.05
C GLU A 298 21.14 10.90 9.21
N ARG A 299 22.03 10.44 10.09
CA ARG A 299 21.74 9.60 11.24
C ARG A 299 22.12 10.35 12.51
N PRO A 300 21.14 10.71 13.36
CA PRO A 300 21.42 11.36 14.64
C PRO A 300 22.39 10.55 15.51
N ALA A 301 22.24 9.23 15.50
CA ALA A 301 23.12 8.28 16.16
C ALA A 301 23.36 7.06 15.27
N LEU A 302 24.57 6.48 15.36
CA LEU A 302 24.87 5.21 14.71
C LEU A 302 24.39 4.06 15.59
N SER A 303 23.52 3.21 15.06
CA SER A 303 23.23 1.90 15.64
C SER A 303 24.25 0.85 15.17
N LYS A 304 24.25 -0.33 15.81
CA LYS A 304 25.04 -1.48 15.36
C LYS A 304 24.37 -2.24 14.20
N GLU A 305 23.19 -1.79 13.79
CA GLU A 305 22.38 -2.44 12.79
C GLU A 305 22.88 -2.09 11.39
N LEU A 306 22.82 -3.08 10.51
CA LEU A 306 23.13 -2.89 9.11
C LEU A 306 21.87 -2.39 8.39
N TYR A 307 22.06 -1.39 7.54
CA TYR A 307 21.04 -0.86 6.63
C TYR A 307 21.56 -0.92 5.21
N ALA A 308 20.65 -1.04 4.25
CA ALA A 308 20.96 -1.05 2.84
C ALA A 308 19.92 -0.25 2.04
N LEU A 309 20.37 0.39 0.96
CA LEU A 309 19.52 0.89 -0.10
C LEU A 309 19.45 -0.17 -1.19
N GLY A 310 18.26 -0.66 -1.52
CA GLY A 310 18.00 -1.64 -2.56
C GLY A 310 17.21 -1.07 -3.74
N VAL A 311 17.43 -1.65 -4.91
CA VAL A 311 16.66 -1.40 -6.13
C VAL A 311 16.24 -2.72 -6.79
N PHE A 312 15.02 -2.73 -7.31
CA PHE A 312 14.48 -3.81 -8.15
C PHE A 312 13.66 -3.23 -9.30
N ASP A 313 13.82 -3.79 -10.49
CA ASP A 313 13.06 -3.46 -11.70
C ASP A 313 12.86 -4.75 -12.48
N GLY A 314 11.74 -5.43 -12.26
CA GLY A 314 11.52 -6.76 -12.82
C GLY A 314 10.14 -7.36 -12.53
N LEU A 315 9.93 -8.55 -13.09
CA LEU A 315 8.71 -9.33 -12.91
C LEU A 315 8.81 -10.19 -11.64
N HIS A 316 7.92 -9.95 -10.69
CA HIS A 316 7.71 -10.82 -9.54
C HIS A 316 6.86 -12.02 -9.96
N THR A 317 7.23 -13.23 -9.54
CA THR A 317 6.57 -14.48 -9.99
C THR A 317 6.15 -15.43 -8.87
N VAL A 318 6.56 -15.18 -7.63
CA VAL A 318 6.28 -16.08 -6.50
C VAL A 318 4.96 -15.69 -5.85
N HIS A 319 4.02 -16.61 -5.68
CA HIS A 319 2.68 -16.32 -5.14
C HIS A 319 1.85 -15.27 -5.90
N GLY A 320 2.28 -14.88 -7.10
CA GLY A 320 1.60 -13.94 -7.98
C GLY A 320 2.49 -13.55 -9.15
N THR A 321 1.93 -13.04 -10.24
CA THR A 321 2.71 -12.53 -11.37
C THR A 321 2.39 -11.08 -11.61
N TYR A 322 3.37 -10.22 -11.38
CA TYR A 322 3.17 -8.79 -11.51
C TYR A 322 4.50 -8.00 -11.58
N TYR A 323 4.57 -6.93 -12.39
CA TYR A 323 5.83 -6.21 -12.64
C TYR A 323 6.08 -5.05 -11.67
N VAL A 324 7.23 -5.03 -11.00
CA VAL A 324 7.56 -4.10 -9.90
C VAL A 324 8.80 -3.27 -10.24
N GLN A 325 8.72 -1.97 -9.93
CA GLN A 325 9.87 -1.10 -9.75
C GLN A 325 9.93 -0.70 -8.28
N ALA A 326 11.03 -0.88 -7.58
CA ALA A 326 11.12 -0.60 -6.15
C ALA A 326 12.45 0.04 -5.75
N CYS A 327 12.37 1.08 -4.93
CA CYS A 327 13.49 1.66 -4.19
C CYS A 327 13.23 1.46 -2.70
N ALA A 328 14.15 0.85 -1.94
CA ALA A 328 13.90 0.53 -0.54
C ALA A 328 15.13 0.79 0.35
N LEU A 329 14.98 1.64 1.35
CA LEU A 329 15.90 1.73 2.49
C LEU A 329 15.40 0.77 3.57
N VAL A 330 16.15 -0.30 3.83
CA VAL A 330 15.74 -1.37 4.74
C VAL A 330 16.79 -1.64 5.81
N LYS A 331 16.32 -2.00 7.01
CA LYS A 331 17.16 -2.67 8.00
C LYS A 331 17.40 -4.12 7.56
N CYS A 332 18.62 -4.62 7.75
CA CYS A 332 18.96 -6.04 7.53
C CYS A 332 18.74 -6.87 8.81
N GLY A 333 18.45 -8.17 8.65
CA GLY A 333 18.17 -9.07 9.77
C GLY A 333 19.34 -9.29 10.74
N GLY A 334 20.56 -9.10 10.25
CA GLY A 334 21.79 -9.18 11.03
C GLY A 334 22.93 -8.35 10.42
N ALA A 335 24.16 -8.68 10.78
CA ALA A 335 25.34 -7.98 10.28
C ALA A 335 25.79 -8.44 8.88
N GLY A 336 25.29 -9.59 8.40
CA GLY A 336 25.59 -10.14 7.07
C GLY A 336 24.73 -9.52 5.98
N PHE A 337 25.30 -9.31 4.80
CA PHE A 337 24.61 -8.68 3.65
C PHE A 337 23.45 -9.54 3.12
N GLU A 338 23.56 -10.85 3.21
CA GLU A 338 22.53 -11.83 2.87
C GLU A 338 21.28 -11.77 3.75
N THR A 339 21.34 -11.04 4.87
CA THR A 339 20.21 -10.84 5.77
C THR A 339 19.34 -9.64 5.39
N CYS A 340 19.78 -8.82 4.43
CA CYS A 340 19.02 -7.67 3.95
C CYS A 340 17.84 -8.16 3.10
N GLY A 341 16.61 -7.89 3.55
CA GLY A 341 15.38 -8.42 2.95
C GLY A 341 14.67 -9.47 3.80
N GLN A 342 15.27 -9.92 4.90
CA GLN A 342 14.61 -10.81 5.87
C GLN A 342 13.45 -10.11 6.59
N GLU A 343 12.47 -10.90 7.02
CA GLU A 343 11.32 -10.40 7.76
C GLU A 343 11.71 -10.00 9.19
N ILE A 344 11.66 -8.70 9.48
CA ILE A 344 11.98 -8.12 10.78
C ILE A 344 10.98 -7.02 11.15
N SER A 345 10.64 -6.95 12.45
CA SER A 345 9.70 -5.95 12.98
C SER A 345 10.36 -4.88 13.85
N GLU A 346 11.59 -5.14 14.34
CA GLU A 346 12.29 -4.25 15.26
C GLU A 346 13.47 -3.56 14.60
N ALA A 347 13.72 -2.32 14.99
CA ALA A 347 14.84 -1.50 14.55
C ALA A 347 15.19 -0.42 15.59
N GLU A 348 16.45 -0.01 15.63
CA GLU A 348 16.95 1.09 16.47
C GLU A 348 17.47 2.27 15.64
N GLY A 349 17.86 2.04 14.38
CA GLY A 349 18.45 3.04 13.51
C GLY A 349 17.52 4.20 13.19
N LEU A 350 17.91 5.42 13.58
CA LEU A 350 17.17 6.64 13.27
C LEU A 350 17.73 7.31 12.02
N PHE A 351 16.84 7.85 11.19
CA PHE A 351 17.17 8.46 9.92
C PHE A 351 16.39 9.75 9.69
N ASP A 352 17.11 10.78 9.27
CA ASP A 352 16.60 11.84 8.43
C ASP A 352 16.97 11.50 7.00
N PHE A 353 16.00 11.33 6.11
CA PHE A 353 16.26 10.84 4.77
C PHE A 353 15.43 11.50 3.69
N HIS A 354 15.98 11.47 2.48
CA HIS A 354 15.32 11.78 1.23
C HIS A 354 15.63 10.63 0.27
N LEU A 355 14.61 9.83 -0.05
CA LEU A 355 14.66 8.68 -0.94
C LEU A 355 13.94 9.04 -2.24
N TRP A 356 14.54 8.79 -3.40
CA TRP A 356 13.89 9.04 -4.68
C TRP A 356 14.36 8.09 -5.78
N GLY A 357 13.58 8.00 -6.86
CA GLY A 357 13.94 7.22 -8.04
C GLY A 357 13.21 7.68 -9.30
N ASN A 358 13.77 7.33 -10.46
CA ASN A 358 13.23 7.64 -11.79
C ASN A 358 12.19 6.58 -12.23
N PHE A 359 11.08 6.48 -11.50
CA PHE A 359 10.03 5.51 -11.80
C PHE A 359 9.41 5.76 -13.17
N SER A 360 9.17 4.68 -13.91
CA SER A 360 8.49 4.73 -15.22
C SER A 360 6.96 4.62 -15.13
N THR A 361 6.43 4.48 -13.92
CA THR A 361 5.00 4.38 -13.61
C THR A 361 4.55 5.52 -12.72
N LEU A 362 3.30 5.96 -12.90
CA LEU A 362 2.64 6.92 -12.00
C LEU A 362 2.10 6.28 -10.73
N TYR A 363 2.06 4.95 -10.65
CA TYR A 363 1.48 4.19 -9.55
C TYR A 363 2.56 3.77 -8.55
N VAL A 364 3.01 4.72 -7.73
CA VAL A 364 4.05 4.52 -6.71
C VAL A 364 3.44 4.59 -5.31
N PHE A 365 3.60 3.49 -4.56
CA PHE A 365 3.11 3.31 -3.20
C PHE A 365 4.23 3.65 -2.20
N PRO A 366 4.07 4.71 -1.37
CA PRO A 366 5.04 5.06 -0.34
C PRO A 366 4.85 4.15 0.88
N LEU A 367 5.70 3.15 1.00
CA LEU A 367 5.76 2.20 2.12
C LEU A 367 6.66 2.78 3.21
N PHE A 368 6.20 2.75 4.46
CA PHE A 368 6.97 3.31 5.57
C PHE A 368 6.57 2.65 6.89
N LEU A 369 7.54 1.95 7.49
CA LEU A 369 7.37 1.19 8.72
C LEU A 369 8.53 1.46 9.69
N THR A 370 8.17 1.66 10.95
CA THR A 370 9.10 1.80 12.08
C THR A 370 8.96 0.64 13.07
N SER A 371 9.89 0.57 14.03
CA SER A 371 10.02 -0.53 15.00
C SER A 371 8.69 -0.88 15.69
N GLY A 372 8.47 -2.16 15.92
CA GLY A 372 7.25 -2.66 16.56
C GLY A 372 6.02 -2.63 15.65
N MET A 373 6.22 -2.75 14.33
CA MET A 373 5.13 -2.67 13.33
C MET A 373 4.34 -1.37 13.41
N THR A 374 5.04 -0.25 13.58
CA THR A 374 4.42 1.07 13.73
C THR A 374 4.41 1.84 12.43
N LEU A 375 3.26 2.43 12.08
CA LEU A 375 3.15 3.32 10.92
C LEU A 375 3.55 4.74 11.29
N ASP A 376 4.38 5.36 10.45
CA ASP A 376 4.66 6.80 10.46
C ASP A 376 4.23 7.42 9.13
N THR A 377 4.18 8.75 9.06
CA THR A 377 3.83 9.52 7.87
C THR A 377 5.05 10.33 7.43
N PRO A 378 5.41 10.30 6.13
CA PRO A 378 6.46 11.16 5.59
C PRO A 378 6.08 12.63 5.69
N ASP A 379 7.09 13.50 5.75
CA ASP A 379 6.86 14.95 5.79
C ASP A 379 6.46 15.48 4.41
N GLN A 380 7.07 14.92 3.36
CA GLN A 380 6.81 15.26 1.96
C GLN A 380 6.98 14.04 1.07
N LEU A 381 6.18 14.00 0.00
CA LEU A 381 6.28 13.04 -1.09
C LEU A 381 5.70 13.65 -2.36
N GLY A 382 6.11 13.15 -3.52
CA GLY A 382 5.56 13.56 -4.80
C GLY A 382 6.53 13.41 -5.95
N TRP A 383 6.18 14.04 -7.06
CA TRP A 383 7.00 14.10 -8.27
C TRP A 383 7.76 15.41 -8.34
N GLU A 384 9.06 15.33 -8.62
CA GLU A 384 9.90 16.49 -8.89
C GLU A 384 10.98 16.11 -9.92
N SER A 385 11.06 16.87 -11.01
CA SER A 385 12.03 16.65 -12.10
C SER A 385 12.08 15.19 -12.58
N ASP A 386 10.91 14.60 -12.89
CA ASP A 386 10.73 13.20 -13.33
C ASP A 386 11.18 12.12 -12.32
N HIS A 387 11.39 12.49 -11.06
CA HIS A 387 11.67 11.54 -9.98
C HIS A 387 10.54 11.57 -8.96
N TYR A 388 10.13 10.38 -8.50
CA TYR A 388 9.24 10.28 -7.35
C TYR A 388 10.07 10.20 -6.08
N PHE A 389 9.69 10.96 -5.06
CA PHE A 389 10.44 11.05 -3.82
C PHE A 389 9.58 10.87 -2.57
N LEU A 390 10.27 10.48 -1.50
CA LEU A 390 9.77 10.33 -0.13
C LEU A 390 10.79 10.97 0.82
N ARG A 391 10.32 11.84 1.71
CA ARG A 391 11.18 12.53 2.68
C ARG A 391 10.64 12.45 4.10
N LYS A 392 11.55 12.23 5.04
CA LYS A 392 11.24 12.23 6.48
C LYS A 392 12.41 12.80 7.29
N ARG A 393 12.08 13.57 8.33
CA ARG A 393 13.01 14.06 9.35
C ARG A 393 12.47 13.84 10.75
N GLY A 394 13.38 13.89 11.72
CA GLY A 394 13.06 13.80 13.13
C GLY A 394 12.39 12.48 13.49
N LEU A 395 12.83 11.38 12.86
CA LEU A 395 12.28 10.06 13.13
C LEU A 395 12.47 9.71 14.61
N SER A 396 11.38 9.34 15.29
CA SER A 396 11.37 9.09 16.74
C SER A 396 11.43 7.61 17.12
N SER A 397 11.27 6.70 16.15
CA SER A 397 11.34 5.25 16.30
C SER A 397 12.28 4.66 15.25
N GLY A 398 12.92 3.53 15.52
CA GLY A 398 13.86 2.93 14.57
C GLY A 398 13.21 2.59 13.24
N LEU A 399 13.91 2.88 12.15
CA LEU A 399 13.44 2.63 10.79
C LEU A 399 13.53 1.13 10.47
N VAL A 400 12.39 0.50 10.14
CA VAL A 400 12.39 -0.88 9.59
C VAL A 400 12.51 -0.82 8.07
N THR A 401 11.63 -0.03 7.44
CA THR A 401 11.66 0.18 5.99
C THR A 401 11.12 1.55 5.60
N ALA A 402 11.72 2.17 4.60
CA ALA A 402 11.13 3.24 3.83
C ALA A 402 11.32 2.90 2.36
N ALA A 403 10.22 2.72 1.62
CA ALA A 403 10.27 2.28 0.24
C ALA A 403 9.28 3.00 -0.66
N LEU A 404 9.67 3.11 -1.93
CA LEU A 404 8.85 3.55 -3.04
C LEU A 404 8.58 2.33 -3.91
N TYR A 405 7.34 1.83 -3.87
CA TYR A 405 6.95 0.60 -4.54
C TYR A 405 6.05 0.91 -5.74
N GLY A 406 6.61 0.85 -6.94
CA GLY A 406 5.97 1.14 -8.21
C GLY A 406 5.38 -0.11 -8.87
N ARG A 407 4.13 -0.02 -9.34
CA ARG A 407 3.46 -1.06 -10.13
C ARG A 407 3.37 -0.66 -11.61
N LEU A 408 3.85 -1.53 -12.50
CA LEU A 408 3.73 -1.36 -13.96
C LEU A 408 2.66 -2.33 -14.48
N TYR A 409 1.40 -1.93 -14.40
CA TYR A 409 0.26 -2.82 -14.68
C TYR A 409 0.18 -3.29 -16.13
N GLU A 410 0.73 -2.52 -17.07
CA GLU A 410 0.80 -2.85 -18.49
C GLU A 410 1.86 -3.89 -18.86
N ARG A 411 2.74 -4.25 -17.91
CA ARG A 411 3.82 -5.23 -18.10
C ARG A 411 3.64 -6.51 -17.27
N ASN A 412 2.45 -6.69 -16.69
CA ASN A 412 2.11 -7.87 -15.89
C ASN A 412 2.11 -9.17 -16.70
#